data_AF-S8CQV5-F1
#
_entry.id   AF-S8CQV5-F1
#
_cell.length_a   1.000
_cell.length_b   1.000
_cell.length_c   1.000
_cell.angle_alpha   90.00
_cell.angle_beta   90.00
_cell.angle_gamma   90.00
#
_symmetry.space_group_name_H-M   'P 1'
#
loop_
_entity.id
_entity.type
_entity.pdbx_description
1 polymer ?
#
loop_
_entity_poly.entity_id
_entity_poly.type
_entity_poly.pdbx_seq_one_letter_code
_entity_poly.pdbx_strand_id
1 'polypeptide(L)'
;MNFVDLLLLLLQDRYEEVDIVSKGGNYGWRVYEGPLLFQPQNSTVANTSSADAVNAAIFPVLGYSHSTINKLGSAAILGGYFYRAPTDPCTYGSYLYGDLYASHIWAAPETPEGSGNFTAKDIPFTCASDSPIKCDFIVNSSLPALQLVFSFGEDNRKDVYVLTQSGVYRVVRPSRCNYSCSKEVVSPTNHPTQVQLSDSNKIHSQSSILMIAAAFLLFLRISL
;
A
#
# COMPACT_ATOMS: atom_id res chain seq x y z
N MET A 1 -22.56 5.60 -8.49
CA MET A 1 -21.55 6.67 -8.32
C MET A 1 -20.54 6.14 -7.34
N ASN A 2 -19.27 5.94 -7.69
CA ASN A 2 -18.15 5.66 -6.77
C ASN A 2 -16.85 5.49 -7.59
N PHE A 3 -16.47 6.54 -8.32
CA PHE A 3 -15.06 6.74 -8.67
C PHE A 3 -14.68 8.02 -7.93
N VAL A 4 -14.14 7.86 -6.73
CA VAL A 4 -13.29 8.89 -6.16
C VAL A 4 -11.98 8.69 -6.91
N ASP A 5 -11.82 9.41 -8.02
CA ASP A 5 -10.50 9.53 -8.64
C ASP A 5 -9.68 10.32 -7.63
N LEU A 6 -8.86 9.60 -6.88
CA LEU A 6 -7.98 10.19 -5.90
C LEU A 6 -6.68 10.48 -6.63
N LEU A 7 -6.39 11.77 -6.84
CA LEU A 7 -5.13 12.15 -7.45
C LEU A 7 -4.06 12.10 -6.37
N LEU A 8 -3.03 11.33 -6.64
CA LEU A 8 -1.79 11.33 -5.88
C LEU A 8 -0.84 12.27 -6.59
N LEU A 9 -0.58 13.42 -5.96
CA LEU A 9 0.42 14.35 -6.45
C LEU A 9 1.75 14.00 -5.79
N LEU A 10 2.71 13.54 -6.61
CA LEU A 10 4.11 13.44 -6.22
C LEU A 10 4.64 14.87 -6.06
N LEU A 11 4.63 15.36 -4.82
CA LEU A 11 5.17 16.66 -4.47
C LEU A 11 6.65 16.56 -4.13
N GLN A 12 7.35 17.69 -4.24
CA GLN A 12 8.79 17.68 -4.43
C GLN A 12 9.63 17.42 -3.18
N ASP A 13 9.22 17.86 -1.97
CA ASP A 13 10.18 17.88 -0.86
C ASP A 13 9.65 17.65 0.55
N ARG A 14 8.43 18.09 0.90
CA ARG A 14 8.02 18.17 2.33
C ARG A 14 6.71 17.51 2.67
N TYR A 15 5.78 17.38 1.73
CA TYR A 15 4.42 16.95 2.05
C TYR A 15 3.87 16.03 0.97
N GLU A 16 3.26 14.93 1.40
CA GLU A 16 2.46 14.07 0.53
C GLU A 16 0.98 14.32 0.76
N GLU A 17 0.20 14.29 -0.31
CA GLU A 17 -1.21 14.65 -0.26
C GLU A 17 -2.11 13.69 -1.04
N VAL A 18 -3.38 13.74 -0.66
CA VAL A 18 -4.46 12.94 -1.21
C VAL A 18 -5.68 13.85 -1.37
N ASP A 19 -6.14 14.00 -2.60
CA ASP A 19 -7.22 14.91 -2.98
C ASP A 19 -8.45 14.18 -3.54
N ILE A 20 -9.63 14.69 -3.22
CA ILE A 20 -10.86 14.30 -3.92
C ILE A 20 -10.96 15.11 -5.22
N VAL A 21 -10.83 14.43 -6.36
CA VAL A 21 -10.86 15.11 -7.66
C VAL A 21 -12.29 15.49 -8.06
N SER A 22 -12.45 16.75 -8.46
CA SER A 22 -13.68 17.31 -9.00
C SER A 22 -13.38 17.93 -10.37
N LYS A 23 -14.37 17.85 -11.27
CA LYS A 23 -14.19 18.37 -12.64
C LYS A 23 -13.93 19.88 -12.61
N GLY A 24 -12.76 20.29 -13.11
CA GLY A 24 -12.33 21.69 -13.12
C GLY A 24 -11.76 22.19 -11.80
N GLY A 25 -11.51 21.30 -10.83
CA GLY A 25 -10.88 21.64 -9.56
C GLY A 25 -9.45 22.15 -9.72
N ASN A 26 -9.10 23.17 -8.94
CA ASN A 26 -7.74 23.67 -8.82
C ASN A 26 -7.17 23.21 -7.46
N TYR A 27 -6.11 22.42 -7.47
CA TYR A 27 -5.48 21.82 -6.27
C TYR A 27 -4.27 22.61 -5.77
N GLY A 28 -4.14 23.88 -6.16
CA GLY A 28 -3.16 24.81 -5.60
C GLY A 28 -1.73 24.67 -6.12
N TRP A 29 -1.36 23.59 -6.81
CA TRP A 29 -0.03 23.47 -7.42
C TRP A 29 0.23 24.57 -8.48
N ARG A 30 1.39 25.23 -8.54
CA ARG A 30 2.62 25.10 -7.72
C ARG A 30 2.72 26.11 -6.57
N VAL A 31 1.61 26.74 -6.19
CA VAL A 31 1.57 27.74 -5.11
C VAL A 31 1.53 27.05 -3.75
N TYR A 32 0.92 25.87 -3.68
CA TYR A 32 0.82 25.05 -2.48
C TYR A 32 1.55 23.71 -2.63
N GLU A 33 2.01 23.20 -1.51
CA GLU A 33 2.53 21.85 -1.28
C GLU A 33 1.78 21.30 -0.05
N GLY A 34 0.75 20.48 -0.27
CA GLY A 34 -0.21 20.20 0.79
C GLY A 34 -0.93 21.47 1.27
N PRO A 35 -1.11 21.64 2.58
CA PRO A 35 -1.67 22.88 3.15
C PRO A 35 -0.65 24.02 3.23
N LEU A 36 0.60 23.81 2.79
CA LEU A 36 1.70 24.76 2.98
C LEU A 36 1.92 25.61 1.73
N LEU A 37 2.23 26.90 1.89
CA LEU A 37 2.73 27.70 0.78
C LEU A 37 4.08 27.15 0.30
N PHE A 38 4.19 26.91 -1.00
CA PHE A 38 5.42 26.48 -1.62
C PHE A 38 6.41 27.65 -1.69
N GLN A 39 7.60 27.47 -1.12
CA GLN A 39 8.69 28.43 -1.17
C GLN A 39 9.86 27.78 -1.93
N PRO A 40 10.14 28.20 -3.18
CA PRO A 40 11.31 27.71 -3.89
C PRO A 40 12.59 28.11 -3.14
N GLN A 41 13.51 27.16 -2.93
CA GLN A 41 14.79 27.40 -2.23
C GLN A 41 15.64 28.56 -2.81
N ASN A 42 15.37 29.01 -4.05
CA ASN A 42 16.16 30.02 -4.77
C ASN A 42 15.33 31.21 -5.33
N SER A 43 14.16 31.54 -4.78
CA SER A 43 13.42 32.73 -5.22
C SER A 43 13.54 33.88 -4.22
N THR A 44 14.31 34.92 -4.58
CA THR A 44 14.25 36.26 -3.96
C THR A 44 12.96 37.02 -4.30
N VAL A 45 12.10 36.41 -5.11
CA VAL A 45 10.81 36.97 -5.50
C VAL A 45 9.72 36.09 -4.90
N ALA A 46 9.14 36.55 -3.80
CA ALA A 46 7.82 36.10 -3.37
C ALA A 46 6.81 36.55 -4.45
N ASN A 47 6.72 35.81 -5.55
CA ASN A 47 5.72 36.04 -6.58
C ASN A 47 4.38 35.55 -6.03
N THR A 48 3.75 36.38 -5.20
CA THR A 48 2.34 36.32 -4.79
C THR A 48 1.37 36.65 -5.94
N SER A 49 1.82 36.54 -7.19
CA SER A 49 1.09 36.91 -8.39
C SER A 49 0.23 35.75 -8.90
N SER A 50 -0.79 35.43 -8.11
CA SER A 50 -2.17 35.26 -8.60
C SER A 50 -3.09 35.07 -7.38
N ALA A 51 -3.46 36.19 -6.75
CA ALA A 51 -4.47 36.21 -5.68
C ALA A 51 -5.77 35.48 -6.09
N ASP A 52 -6.06 35.41 -7.39
CA ASP A 52 -7.22 34.69 -7.94
C ASP A 52 -7.03 33.15 -8.01
N ALA A 53 -5.80 32.64 -8.13
CA ALA A 53 -5.52 31.20 -8.07
C ALA A 53 -5.48 30.67 -6.63
N VAL A 54 -5.15 31.55 -5.68
CA VAL A 54 -5.08 31.25 -4.24
C VAL A 54 -6.47 31.12 -3.61
N ASN A 55 -7.43 31.95 -4.01
CA ASN A 55 -8.76 31.99 -3.38
C ASN A 55 -9.70 30.84 -3.78
N ALA A 56 -9.33 30.02 -4.78
CA ALA A 56 -10.14 28.90 -5.29
C ALA A 56 -9.46 27.53 -5.17
N ALA A 57 -8.36 27.43 -4.42
CA ALA A 57 -7.66 26.17 -4.22
C ALA A 57 -8.49 25.21 -3.36
N ILE A 58 -8.60 23.96 -3.82
CA ILE A 58 -9.14 22.83 -3.07
C ILE A 58 -7.96 22.20 -2.35
N PHE A 59 -8.05 22.11 -1.02
CA PHE A 59 -7.01 21.51 -0.20
C PHE A 59 -7.20 20.00 -0.06
N PRO A 60 -6.11 19.26 0.21
CA PRO A 60 -6.16 17.82 0.35
C PRO A 60 -6.97 17.38 1.56
N VAL A 61 -7.62 16.23 1.41
CA VAL A 61 -8.42 15.62 2.49
C VAL A 61 -7.59 14.75 3.42
N LEU A 62 -6.41 14.32 2.96
CA LEU A 62 -5.45 13.52 3.70
C LEU A 62 -4.03 13.90 3.27
N GLY A 63 -3.06 13.68 4.15
CA GLY A 63 -1.66 13.90 3.83
C GLY A 63 -0.78 13.86 5.07
N TYR A 64 0.53 13.90 4.85
CA TYR A 64 1.50 13.98 5.94
C TYR A 64 2.75 14.74 5.52
N SER A 65 3.38 15.38 6.51
CA SER A 65 4.71 15.97 6.33
C SER A 65 5.77 14.89 6.43
N HIS A 66 6.76 14.88 5.52
CA HIS A 66 7.88 13.92 5.54
C HIS A 66 8.60 13.92 6.88
N SER A 67 8.72 15.09 7.54
CA SER A 67 9.32 15.22 8.88
C SER A 67 8.64 14.41 9.98
N THR A 68 7.39 14.00 9.77
CA THR A 68 6.58 13.28 10.77
C THR A 68 6.72 11.77 10.63
N ILE A 69 6.98 11.27 9.41
CA ILE A 69 6.94 9.84 9.08
C ILE A 69 8.34 9.29 8.82
N ASN A 70 9.17 9.93 8.00
CA ASN A 70 10.45 9.38 7.55
C ASN A 70 11.63 10.32 7.84
N LYS A 71 12.66 9.79 8.51
CA LYS A 71 13.98 10.44 8.61
C LYS A 71 14.92 10.07 7.46
N LEU A 72 14.54 9.08 6.64
CA LEU A 72 15.36 8.52 5.57
C LEU A 72 15.20 9.24 4.22
N GLY A 73 14.27 10.20 4.13
CA GLY A 73 14.01 10.99 2.93
C GLY A 73 12.51 11.07 2.59
N SER A 74 12.21 11.71 1.48
CA SER A 74 10.86 11.83 0.93
C SER A 74 10.32 10.47 0.51
N ALA A 75 9.10 10.15 0.95
CA ALA A 75 8.39 8.93 0.61
C ALA A 75 7.10 9.32 -0.09
N ALA A 76 6.92 8.85 -1.33
CA ALA A 76 5.74 9.14 -2.12
C ALA A 76 4.57 8.24 -1.73
N ILE A 77 3.37 8.81 -1.55
CA ILE A 77 2.15 7.98 -1.50
C ILE A 77 1.95 7.37 -2.90
N LEU A 78 1.87 6.04 -2.98
CA LEU A 78 1.80 5.34 -4.27
C LEU A 78 0.40 4.98 -4.70
N GLY A 79 -0.54 4.95 -3.76
CA GLY A 79 -1.85 4.41 -4.04
C GLY A 79 -2.61 3.99 -2.80
N GLY A 80 -3.84 3.59 -3.05
CA GLY A 80 -4.72 3.00 -2.06
C GLY A 80 -6.04 2.61 -2.68
N TYR A 81 -6.85 1.91 -1.89
CA TYR A 81 -8.21 1.52 -2.25
C TYR A 81 -9.12 1.69 -1.04
N PHE A 82 -10.39 2.01 -1.30
CA PHE A 82 -11.42 1.82 -0.29
C PHE A 82 -11.57 0.33 -0.02
N TYR A 83 -11.26 -0.12 1.20
CA TYR A 83 -11.40 -1.51 1.54
C TYR A 83 -12.89 -1.85 1.65
N ARG A 84 -13.38 -2.71 0.74
CA ARG A 84 -14.81 -3.07 0.63
C ARG A 84 -15.05 -4.57 0.69
N ALA A 85 -14.04 -5.39 0.96
CA ALA A 85 -14.26 -6.80 1.19
C ALA A 85 -15.00 -7.02 2.52
N PRO A 86 -16.02 -7.88 2.58
CA PRO A 86 -16.70 -8.21 3.83
C PRO A 86 -15.82 -9.04 4.78
N THR A 87 -14.67 -9.52 4.32
CA THR A 87 -13.76 -10.38 5.10
C THR A 87 -13.05 -9.65 6.22
N ASP A 88 -12.92 -8.32 6.16
CA ASP A 88 -12.38 -7.50 7.25
C ASP A 88 -13.35 -6.35 7.58
N PRO A 89 -14.25 -6.53 8.56
CA PRO A 89 -15.22 -5.51 8.96
C PRO A 89 -14.58 -4.31 9.68
N CYS A 90 -13.30 -4.40 10.06
CA CYS A 90 -12.61 -3.39 10.85
C CYS A 90 -12.08 -2.25 9.97
N THR A 91 -11.54 -2.61 8.81
CA THR A 91 -11.07 -1.68 7.79
C THR A 91 -12.14 -1.36 6.75
N TYR A 92 -13.25 -2.10 6.72
CA TYR A 92 -14.37 -1.86 5.81
C TYR A 92 -14.80 -0.38 5.78
N GLY A 93 -14.88 0.18 4.58
CA GLY A 93 -15.27 1.57 4.32
C GLY A 93 -14.15 2.59 4.50
N SER A 94 -12.98 2.18 5.00
CA SER A 94 -11.82 3.08 5.10
C SER A 94 -11.05 3.11 3.78
N TYR A 95 -10.54 4.28 3.42
CA TYR A 95 -9.52 4.39 2.37
C TYR A 95 -8.19 3.89 2.94
N LEU A 96 -7.70 2.77 2.41
CA LEU A 96 -6.46 2.12 2.81
C LEU A 96 -5.36 2.50 1.83
N TYR A 97 -4.29 3.14 2.30
CA TYR A 97 -3.21 3.64 1.43
C TYR A 97 -1.84 3.52 2.08
N GLY A 98 -0.79 3.64 1.27
CA GLY A 98 0.59 3.51 1.73
C GLY A 98 1.58 4.22 0.82
N ASP A 99 2.80 4.34 1.34
CA ASP A 99 3.91 4.99 0.64
C ASP A 99 4.92 3.99 0.07
N LEU A 100 5.91 4.53 -0.64
CA LEU A 100 6.98 3.78 -1.29
C LEU A 100 7.72 2.81 -0.35
N TYR A 101 7.93 3.15 0.92
CA TYR A 101 8.83 2.42 1.81
C TYR A 101 8.17 1.27 2.58
N ALA A 102 6.87 1.03 2.34
CA ALA A 102 6.13 -0.08 2.95
C ALA A 102 6.25 -0.15 4.49
N SER A 103 6.55 0.98 5.14
CA SER A 103 6.80 1.05 6.59
C SER A 103 5.56 1.51 7.35
N HIS A 104 4.69 2.26 6.66
CA HIS A 104 3.44 2.76 7.18
C HIS A 104 2.31 2.40 6.21
N ILE A 105 1.18 2.00 6.78
CA ILE A 105 -0.08 1.83 6.06
C ILE A 105 -1.11 2.61 6.84
N TRP A 106 -1.90 3.42 6.15
CA TRP A 106 -2.93 4.22 6.76
C TRP A 106 -4.31 3.68 6.43
N ALA A 107 -5.20 3.71 7.42
CA ALA A 107 -6.63 3.57 7.23
C ALA A 107 -7.29 4.92 7.52
N ALA A 108 -7.99 5.45 6.52
CA ALA A 108 -8.73 6.70 6.63
C ALA A 108 -10.24 6.45 6.50
N PRO A 109 -10.96 6.25 7.62
CA PRO A 109 -12.42 6.28 7.61
C PRO A 109 -12.93 7.69 7.29
N GLU A 110 -14.03 7.73 6.56
CA GLU A 110 -14.82 8.94 6.31
C GLU A 110 -15.82 9.15 7.44
N THR A 111 -16.01 10.37 7.95
CA THR A 111 -16.96 10.64 9.04
C THR A 111 -17.63 12.01 8.91
N PRO A 112 -18.97 12.06 8.69
CA PRO A 112 -19.87 10.94 8.39
C PRO A 112 -19.61 10.34 6.99
N GLU A 113 -20.16 9.16 6.72
CA GLU A 113 -20.06 8.52 5.40
C GLU A 113 -20.62 9.45 4.29
N GLY A 114 -19.87 9.61 3.21
CA GLY A 114 -20.19 10.49 2.08
C GLY A 114 -19.93 11.98 2.30
N SER A 115 -19.27 12.38 3.39
CA SER A 115 -18.98 13.81 3.68
C SER A 115 -17.77 14.40 2.97
N GLY A 116 -16.89 13.57 2.42
CA GLY A 116 -15.55 13.94 1.97
C GLY A 116 -14.56 14.19 3.10
N ASN A 117 -14.94 14.01 4.37
CA ASN A 117 -14.08 14.29 5.52
C ASN A 117 -13.44 13.00 6.06
N PHE A 118 -12.12 12.91 5.92
CA PHE A 118 -11.34 11.73 6.25
C PHE A 118 -10.41 11.96 7.43
N THR A 119 -10.27 10.94 8.29
CA THR A 119 -9.27 10.95 9.37
C THR A 119 -8.31 9.79 9.20
N ALA A 120 -7.09 10.06 8.72
CA ALA A 120 -6.08 9.01 8.61
C ALA A 120 -5.60 8.53 9.98
N LYS A 121 -5.40 7.22 10.08
CA LYS A 121 -4.72 6.55 11.19
C LYS A 121 -3.66 5.64 10.62
N ASP A 122 -2.43 5.80 11.10
CA ASP A 122 -1.38 4.81 10.87
C ASP A 122 -1.76 3.52 11.59
N ILE A 123 -1.86 2.42 10.86
CA ILE A 123 -2.29 1.13 11.39
C ILE A 123 -1.10 0.16 11.48
N PRO A 124 -0.95 -0.56 12.60
CA PRO A 124 0.06 -1.60 12.69
C PRO A 124 -0.31 -2.74 11.74
N PHE A 125 0.68 -3.32 11.09
CA PHE A 125 0.49 -4.48 10.22
C PHE A 125 1.59 -5.52 10.46
N THR A 126 1.22 -6.78 10.27
CA THR A 126 2.12 -7.92 10.25
C THR A 126 1.52 -9.01 9.37
N CYS A 127 2.28 -10.05 9.10
CA CYS A 127 1.80 -11.17 8.31
C CYS A 127 0.89 -12.10 9.09
N ALA A 128 -0.08 -12.68 8.39
CA ALA A 128 -0.97 -13.67 8.96
C ALA A 128 -0.19 -14.92 9.40
N SER A 129 -0.45 -15.40 10.61
CA SER A 129 0.28 -16.54 11.20
C SER A 129 -0.01 -17.86 10.47
N ASP A 130 -1.19 -17.95 9.87
CA ASP A 130 -1.70 -19.07 9.07
C ASP A 130 -1.39 -18.93 7.56
N SER A 131 -0.55 -17.98 7.17
CA SER A 131 -0.11 -17.85 5.77
C SER A 131 0.69 -19.10 5.34
N PRO A 132 0.38 -19.70 4.17
CA PRO A 132 1.16 -20.81 3.60
C PRO A 132 2.61 -20.41 3.31
N ILE A 133 2.82 -19.14 2.94
CA ILE A 133 4.15 -18.57 2.66
C ILE A 133 4.56 -17.78 3.89
N LYS A 134 5.73 -18.12 4.46
CA LYS A 134 6.28 -17.42 5.61
C LYS A 134 6.79 -16.05 5.18
N CYS A 135 6.56 -15.05 6.02
CA CYS A 135 7.10 -13.72 5.81
C CYS A 135 8.49 -13.61 6.41
N ASP A 136 9.33 -12.89 5.67
CA ASP A 136 10.57 -12.37 6.19
C ASP A 136 10.30 -11.07 6.95
N PHE A 137 11.17 -10.76 7.91
CA PHE A 137 11.07 -9.59 8.77
C PHE A 137 12.35 -8.78 8.71
N ILE A 138 12.22 -7.47 8.88
CA ILE A 138 13.39 -6.59 8.99
C ILE A 138 14.16 -6.96 10.26
N VAL A 139 15.49 -7.04 10.15
CA VAL A 139 16.36 -7.39 11.29
C VAL A 139 16.12 -6.41 12.46
N ASN A 140 15.89 -6.95 13.66
CA ASN A 140 15.57 -6.19 14.88
C ASN A 140 14.26 -5.37 14.80
N SER A 141 13.29 -5.77 13.97
CA SER A 141 11.99 -5.13 13.84
C SER A 141 10.86 -6.15 13.75
N SER A 142 9.65 -5.76 14.14
CA SER A 142 8.43 -6.55 13.95
C SER A 142 7.76 -6.33 12.60
N LEU A 143 8.29 -5.41 11.79
CA LEU A 143 7.76 -5.11 10.46
C LEU A 143 8.16 -6.20 9.45
N PRO A 144 7.20 -6.71 8.66
CA PRO A 144 7.52 -7.57 7.53
C PRO A 144 8.47 -6.87 6.57
N ALA A 145 9.44 -7.61 6.01
CA ALA A 145 10.40 -7.12 5.04
C ALA A 145 9.77 -6.99 3.64
N LEU A 146 8.76 -6.12 3.52
CA LEU A 146 8.03 -5.86 2.27
C LEU A 146 8.89 -5.17 1.20
N GLN A 147 9.99 -4.53 1.64
CA GLN A 147 10.86 -3.70 0.80
C GLN A 147 10.07 -2.51 0.21
N LEU A 148 10.12 -2.28 -1.10
CA LEU A 148 9.40 -1.18 -1.74
C LEU A 148 7.98 -1.60 -2.12
N VAL A 149 6.99 -0.73 -1.91
CA VAL A 149 5.66 -0.85 -2.53
C VAL A 149 5.77 -0.38 -3.98
N PHE A 150 5.05 -1.03 -4.89
CA PHE A 150 4.93 -0.60 -6.28
C PHE A 150 3.51 -0.15 -6.63
N SER A 151 2.50 -0.87 -6.13
CA SER A 151 1.10 -0.53 -6.40
C SER A 151 0.16 -1.24 -5.43
N PHE A 152 -1.08 -0.77 -5.41
CA PHE A 152 -2.20 -1.51 -4.82
C PHE A 152 -3.09 -2.08 -5.93
N GLY A 153 -3.83 -3.15 -5.62
CA GLY A 153 -4.81 -3.75 -6.52
C GLY A 153 -6.04 -4.22 -5.75
N GLU A 154 -7.17 -4.34 -6.46
CA GLU A 154 -8.42 -4.86 -5.91
C GLU A 154 -8.91 -6.03 -6.78
N ASP A 155 -9.32 -7.14 -6.17
CA ASP A 155 -9.96 -8.25 -6.89
C ASP A 155 -11.48 -8.05 -7.04
N ASN A 156 -12.16 -9.00 -7.70
CA ASN A 156 -13.61 -8.96 -7.90
C ASN A 156 -14.42 -9.15 -6.60
N ARG A 157 -13.80 -9.61 -5.51
CA ARG A 157 -14.41 -9.74 -4.17
C ARG A 157 -14.08 -8.55 -3.27
N LYS A 158 -13.44 -7.51 -3.84
CA LYS A 158 -13.04 -6.29 -3.14
C LYS A 158 -11.92 -6.50 -2.12
N ASP A 159 -11.22 -7.63 -2.21
CA ASP A 159 -10.00 -7.83 -1.45
C ASP A 159 -8.91 -6.93 -2.03
N VAL A 160 -8.21 -6.21 -1.14
CA VAL A 160 -7.10 -5.34 -1.51
C VAL A 160 -5.79 -6.12 -1.42
N TYR A 161 -4.93 -5.86 -2.39
CA TYR A 161 -3.61 -6.45 -2.54
C TYR A 161 -2.57 -5.34 -2.63
N VAL A 162 -1.40 -5.60 -2.08
CA VAL A 162 -0.22 -4.74 -2.17
C VAL A 162 0.85 -5.48 -2.97
N LEU A 163 1.25 -4.92 -4.10
CA LEU A 163 2.39 -5.38 -4.87
C LEU A 163 3.63 -4.70 -4.31
N THR A 164 4.59 -5.50 -3.87
CA THR A 164 5.86 -5.04 -3.33
C THR A 164 7.02 -5.73 -4.02
N GLN A 165 8.25 -5.28 -3.74
CA GLN A 165 9.45 -5.90 -4.27
C GLN A 165 9.68 -7.33 -3.74
N SER A 166 9.17 -7.65 -2.53
CA SER A 166 9.26 -9.00 -1.96
C SER A 166 8.12 -9.93 -2.39
N GLY A 167 7.01 -9.41 -2.93
CA GLY A 167 5.90 -10.24 -3.40
C GLY A 167 4.55 -9.53 -3.48
N VAL A 168 3.47 -10.31 -3.56
CA VAL A 168 2.09 -9.81 -3.56
C VAL A 168 1.40 -10.24 -2.27
N TYR A 169 0.90 -9.26 -1.52
CA TYR A 169 0.30 -9.46 -0.20
C TYR A 169 -1.18 -9.10 -0.26
N ARG A 170 -2.04 -9.99 0.24
CA ARG A 170 -3.46 -9.70 0.43
C ARG A 170 -3.67 -9.08 1.81
N VAL A 171 -4.41 -7.97 1.87
CA VAL A 171 -4.88 -7.39 3.14
C VAL A 171 -5.95 -8.31 3.74
N VAL A 172 -5.76 -8.70 5.00
CA VAL A 172 -6.65 -9.62 5.73
C VAL A 172 -7.05 -9.04 7.07
N ARG A 173 -8.14 -9.60 7.63
CA ARG A 173 -8.67 -9.17 8.91
C ARG A 173 -7.67 -9.24 10.07
N PRO A 174 -7.69 -8.27 11.00
CA PRO A 174 -6.79 -8.17 12.16
C PRO A 174 -6.49 -9.48 12.89
N SER A 175 -7.49 -10.32 13.16
CA SER A 175 -7.29 -11.54 13.95
C SER A 175 -6.36 -12.57 13.32
N ARG A 176 -6.24 -12.60 11.99
CA ARG A 176 -5.28 -13.48 11.30
C ARG A 176 -3.84 -13.05 11.53
N CYS A 177 -3.64 -11.77 11.83
CA CYS A 177 -2.36 -11.14 12.12
C CYS A 177 -2.14 -10.90 13.63
N ASN A 178 -2.90 -11.58 14.49
CA ASN A 178 -2.82 -11.45 15.95
C ASN A 178 -3.13 -10.03 16.48
N TYR A 179 -3.93 -9.26 15.74
CA TYR A 179 -4.51 -8.00 16.21
C TYR A 179 -5.96 -8.19 16.63
N SER A 180 -6.43 -7.37 17.56
CA SER A 180 -7.81 -7.39 18.03
C SER A 180 -8.64 -6.30 17.34
N CYS A 181 -9.91 -6.62 17.09
CA CYS A 181 -10.88 -5.65 16.62
C CYS A 181 -12.26 -5.98 17.14
N SER A 182 -12.95 -4.98 17.69
CA SER A 182 -14.28 -5.14 18.27
C SER A 182 -15.38 -5.48 17.26
N LYS A 183 -15.16 -5.21 15.97
CA LYS A 183 -16.09 -5.53 14.89
C LYS A 183 -15.93 -6.97 14.37
N GLU A 184 -14.84 -7.66 14.72
CA GLU A 184 -14.70 -9.06 14.36
C GLU A 184 -15.48 -9.94 15.33
N VAL A 185 -16.38 -10.76 14.79
CA VAL A 185 -16.99 -11.86 15.54
C VAL A 185 -16.05 -13.06 15.41
N VAL A 186 -15.07 -13.14 16.32
CA VAL A 186 -14.22 -14.33 16.42
C VAL A 186 -14.98 -15.38 17.22
N SER A 187 -15.65 -16.30 16.53
CA SER A 187 -16.11 -17.53 17.18
C SER A 187 -14.86 -18.32 17.62
N PRO A 188 -14.77 -18.78 18.88
CA PRO A 188 -13.68 -19.66 19.29
C PRO A 188 -13.78 -20.93 18.44
N THR A 189 -12.87 -21.08 17.49
CA THR A 189 -12.73 -22.33 16.74
C THR A 189 -12.30 -23.39 17.73
N ASN A 190 -13.21 -24.28 18.11
CA ASN A 190 -12.85 -25.62 18.55
C ASN A 190 -11.94 -26.18 17.46
N HIS A 191 -10.66 -26.33 17.79
CA HIS A 191 -9.69 -26.96 16.94
C HIS A 191 -10.20 -28.38 16.66
N PRO A 192 -10.62 -28.73 15.42
CA PRO A 192 -10.86 -30.13 15.12
C PRO A 192 -9.51 -30.81 15.25
N THR A 193 -9.45 -31.80 16.13
CA THR A 193 -8.31 -32.70 16.32
C THR A 193 -7.73 -33.08 14.96
N GLN A 194 -6.40 -33.01 14.83
CA GLN A 194 -5.66 -33.41 13.64
C GLN A 194 -6.22 -34.73 13.09
N VAL A 195 -6.84 -34.67 11.91
CA VAL A 195 -7.07 -35.87 11.10
C VAL A 195 -5.69 -36.30 10.63
N GLN A 196 -5.19 -37.42 11.17
CA GLN A 196 -4.02 -38.10 10.64
C GLN A 196 -4.25 -38.35 9.14
N LEU A 197 -3.35 -37.81 8.31
CA LEU A 197 -3.27 -38.16 6.91
C LEU A 197 -2.77 -39.61 6.85
N SER A 198 -3.60 -40.50 6.33
CA SER A 198 -3.20 -41.87 6.01
C SER A 198 -2.28 -41.84 4.79
N ASP A 199 -1.10 -42.43 4.94
CA ASP A 199 -0.18 -42.71 3.83
C ASP A 199 -0.88 -43.60 2.80
N SER A 200 -0.94 -43.15 1.55
CA SER A 200 -1.10 -44.05 0.41
C SER A 200 -0.53 -43.49 -0.88
N ASN A 201 0.41 -44.29 -1.42
CA ASN A 201 0.87 -44.42 -2.80
C ASN A 201 1.95 -43.44 -3.29
N LYS A 202 3.20 -43.81 -2.97
CA LYS A 202 4.37 -43.60 -3.82
C LYS A 202 4.08 -44.11 -5.24
N ILE A 203 3.95 -43.21 -6.21
CA ILE A 203 4.12 -43.55 -7.62
C ILE A 203 5.62 -43.56 -7.91
N HIS A 204 6.09 -44.75 -8.26
CA HIS A 204 7.47 -45.07 -8.60
C HIS A 204 7.79 -44.51 -9.99
N SER A 205 8.55 -43.43 -10.08
CA SER A 205 9.18 -42.99 -11.34
C SER A 205 10.69 -43.22 -11.23
N GLN A 206 11.13 -44.37 -11.70
CA GLN A 206 12.55 -44.63 -11.96
C GLN A 206 12.89 -44.26 -13.41
N SER A 207 14.16 -43.89 -13.59
CA SER A 207 14.91 -43.67 -14.84
C SER A 207 15.10 -42.19 -15.18
N SER A 208 16.29 -41.65 -15.40
CA SER A 208 17.68 -42.11 -15.28
C SER A 208 18.55 -40.86 -15.32
N ILE A 209 19.62 -40.83 -14.52
CA ILE A 209 20.68 -39.83 -14.62
C ILE A 209 21.52 -40.16 -15.86
N LEU A 210 21.62 -39.23 -16.82
CA LEU A 210 22.78 -39.15 -17.70
C LEU A 210 23.11 -37.68 -18.01
N MET A 211 24.31 -37.28 -17.59
CA MET A 211 24.99 -36.02 -17.87
C MET A 211 25.26 -35.86 -19.37
N ILE A 212 25.37 -34.62 -19.87
CA ILE A 212 26.57 -34.07 -20.56
C ILE A 212 26.30 -32.63 -21.03
N ALA A 213 27.31 -31.80 -20.81
CA ALA A 213 27.42 -30.38 -21.08
C ALA A 213 27.39 -30.00 -22.57
N ALA A 214 26.82 -28.83 -22.89
CA ALA A 214 27.24 -27.98 -24.01
C ALA A 214 26.62 -26.57 -23.90
N ALA A 215 27.17 -25.74 -23.02
CA ALA A 215 27.23 -24.30 -23.25
C ALA A 215 28.54 -24.01 -23.98
N PHE A 216 28.59 -22.95 -24.82
CA PHE A 216 29.76 -22.36 -25.51
C PHE A 216 29.93 -22.51 -27.04
N LEU A 217 28.88 -22.55 -27.86
CA LEU A 217 29.05 -22.33 -29.32
C LEU A 217 27.95 -21.50 -30.01
N LEU A 218 27.42 -20.46 -29.35
CA LEU A 218 26.47 -19.52 -30.00
C LEU A 218 26.90 -18.04 -30.01
N PHE A 219 28.14 -17.70 -29.64
CA PHE A 219 28.65 -16.32 -29.68
C PHE A 219 29.82 -16.07 -30.65
N LEU A 220 29.93 -16.83 -31.74
CA LEU A 220 30.95 -16.55 -32.78
C LEU A 220 30.46 -16.78 -34.23
N ARG A 221 29.21 -16.41 -34.51
CA ARG A 221 28.70 -16.26 -35.89
C ARG A 221 27.98 -14.94 -36.15
N ILE A 222 28.54 -13.84 -35.65
CA ILE A 222 28.24 -12.49 -36.15
C ILE A 222 29.55 -11.72 -36.22
N SER A 223 30.34 -11.98 -37.26
CA SER A 223 31.41 -11.12 -37.80
C SER A 223 31.94 -11.77 -39.07
N LEU A 224 31.19 -11.60 -40.15
CA LEU A 224 31.65 -11.62 -41.53
C LEU A 224 30.99 -10.43 -42.23
#